data_AF-A0A8C9FCX0-F1
#
_entry.id   AF-A0A8C9FCX0-F1
#
_cell.length_a   1.000
_cell.length_b   1.000
_cell.length_c   1.000
_cell.angle_alpha   90.00
_cell.angle_beta   90.00
_cell.angle_gamma   90.00
#
_symmetry.space_group_name_H-M   'P 1'
#
loop_
_entity.id
_entity.type
_entity.pdbx_description
1 polymer ?
#
loop_
_entity_poly.entity_id
_entity_poly.type
_entity_poly.pdbx_seq_one_letter_code
_entity_poly.pdbx_strand_id
1 'polypeptide(L)' 'GGRAARRSFCARPRSAGGPSGAMASSSGTDVIQVTNVSPSASSEQMRTLFGFLGKIEELRLFPPE' A
#
# COMPACT_ATOMS: atom_id res chain seq x y z
N GLY A 1 -17.45 24.84 -3.73
CA GLY A 1 -17.35 23.38 -3.61
C GLY A 1 -15.94 22.95 -3.95
N GLY A 2 -15.07 22.85 -2.95
CA GLY A 2 -13.67 22.48 -3.16
C GLY A 2 -13.55 20.99 -3.45
N ARG A 3 -12.94 20.63 -4.57
CA ARG A 3 -12.52 19.24 -4.80
C ARG A 3 -11.46 18.94 -3.73
N ALA A 4 -11.81 18.14 -2.72
CA ALA A 4 -10.84 17.69 -1.72
C ALA A 4 -9.62 17.12 -2.47
N ALA A 5 -8.43 17.58 -2.12
CA ALA A 5 -7.19 17.07 -2.70
C ALA A 5 -7.10 15.57 -2.37
N ARG A 6 -7.41 14.75 -3.37
CA ARG A 6 -7.42 13.29 -3.25
C ARG A 6 -5.98 12.80 -3.16
N ARG A 7 -5.63 12.10 -2.08
CA ARG A 7 -4.31 11.49 -1.91
C ARG A 7 -4.28 10.11 -2.54
N SER A 8 -3.09 9.69 -2.94
CA SER A 8 -2.77 8.33 -3.35
C SER A 8 -1.84 7.71 -2.33
N PHE A 9 -2.08 6.45 -2.02
CA PHE A 9 -1.41 5.68 -1.01
C PHE A 9 -0.76 4.47 -1.69
N CYS A 10 0.50 4.23 -1.40
CA CYS A 10 1.25 3.09 -1.91
C CYS A 10 1.88 2.35 -0.73
N ALA A 11 1.53 1.08 -0.55
CA ALA A 11 2.10 0.24 0.51
C ALA A 11 2.69 -1.05 -0.06
N ARG A 12 3.80 -1.49 0.54
CA ARG A 12 4.50 -2.72 0.19
C ARG A 12 4.48 -3.69 1.37
N PRO A 13 3.62 -4.71 1.36
CA PRO A 13 3.72 -5.83 2.28
C PRO A 13 5.05 -6.58 2.16
N ARG A 14 5.50 -7.14 3.28
CA ARG A 14 6.68 -8.01 3.34
C ARG A 14 6.40 -9.29 2.55
N SER A 15 7.05 -9.46 1.41
CA SER A 15 6.98 -10.71 0.64
C SER A 15 7.64 -11.82 1.49
N ALA A 16 6.84 -12.79 1.94
CA ALA A 16 7.33 -13.95 2.67
C ALA A 16 8.03 -14.87 1.66
N GLY A 17 9.35 -14.73 1.52
CA GLY A 17 10.14 -15.59 0.65
C GLY A 17 10.06 -17.05 1.08
N GLY A 18 9.42 -17.88 0.26
CA GLY A 18 9.50 -19.35 0.32
C GLY A 18 10.40 -19.87 -0.82
N PRO A 19 11.15 -20.97 -0.63
CA PRO A 19 12.08 -21.47 -1.63
C PRO A 19 11.39 -22.32 -2.71
N SER A 20 11.82 -22.08 -3.96
CA SER A 20 11.79 -22.94 -5.16
C SER A 20 10.50 -23.63 -5.62
N GLY A 21 10.12 -23.30 -6.86
CA GLY A 21 9.78 -24.32 -7.84
C GLY A 21 8.31 -24.52 -8.18
N ALA A 22 7.67 -23.54 -8.83
CA ALA A 22 6.63 -23.78 -9.83
C ALA A 22 6.20 -22.45 -10.47
N MET A 23 6.00 -22.48 -11.77
CA MET A 23 5.49 -21.40 -12.61
C MET A 23 4.18 -20.80 -12.08
N ALA A 24 4.25 -19.64 -11.41
CA ALA A 24 3.12 -18.75 -11.19
C ALA A 24 3.50 -17.33 -11.61
N SER A 25 2.70 -16.83 -12.54
CA SER A 25 2.67 -15.49 -13.12
C SER A 25 2.93 -14.35 -12.12
N SER A 26 3.78 -13.41 -12.52
CA SER A 26 4.09 -12.13 -11.87
C SER A 26 4.96 -12.21 -10.61
N SER A 27 6.27 -12.22 -10.81
CA SER A 27 7.28 -11.74 -9.84
C SER A 27 7.18 -10.21 -9.67
N GLY A 28 5.98 -9.73 -9.38
CA GLY A 28 5.69 -8.33 -9.12
C GLY A 28 5.98 -8.05 -7.65
N THR A 29 6.64 -6.94 -7.37
CA THR A 29 6.63 -6.37 -6.02
C THR A 29 5.18 -6.31 -5.54
N ASP A 30 4.85 -6.98 -4.42
CA ASP A 30 3.53 -6.90 -3.81
C ASP A 30 3.28 -5.44 -3.39
N VAL A 31 2.62 -4.66 -4.25
CA VAL A 31 2.37 -3.24 -4.04
C VAL A 31 0.86 -3.01 -4.07
N ILE A 32 0.36 -2.40 -3.01
CA ILE A 32 -1.03 -2.02 -2.85
C ILE A 32 -1.12 -0.52 -3.10
N GLN A 33 -1.71 -0.14 -4.23
CA GLN A 33 -1.97 1.25 -4.57
C GLN A 33 -3.45 1.58 -4.34
N VAL A 34 -3.71 2.54 -3.48
CA VAL A 34 -5.06 3.07 -3.21
C VAL A 34 -5.07 4.53 -3.63
N THR A 35 -5.92 4.89 -4.59
CA THR A 35 -6.11 6.30 -4.99
C THR A 35 -7.37 6.84 -4.34
N ASN A 36 -7.60 8.16 -4.41
CA ASN A 36 -8.81 8.79 -3.87
C ASN A 36 -8.97 8.65 -2.35
N VAL A 37 -7.86 8.76 -1.63
CA VAL A 37 -7.87 8.79 -0.17
C VAL A 37 -8.13 10.22 0.28
N SER A 38 -8.93 10.38 1.35
CA SER A 38 -9.18 11.70 1.96
C SER A 38 -7.86 12.33 2.44
N PRO A 39 -7.69 13.66 2.32
CA PRO A 39 -6.51 14.33 2.86
C PRO A 39 -6.38 14.14 4.39
N SER A 40 -7.48 13.93 5.09
CA SER A 40 -7.49 13.69 6.54
C SER A 40 -7.10 12.26 6.96
N ALA A 41 -6.95 11.33 6.01
CA ALA A 41 -6.55 9.96 6.36
C ALA A 41 -5.07 9.90 6.75
N SER A 42 -4.74 9.18 7.82
CA SER A 42 -3.36 9.04 8.28
C SER A 42 -2.70 7.76 7.76
N SER A 43 -1.36 7.77 7.70
CA SER A 43 -0.57 6.58 7.36
C SER A 43 -0.77 5.45 8.38
N GLU A 44 -0.98 5.76 9.66
CA GLU A 44 -1.25 4.78 10.71
C GLU A 44 -2.56 4.03 10.47
N GLN A 45 -3.65 4.74 10.13
CA GLN A 45 -4.92 4.09 9.79
C GLN A 45 -4.74 3.10 8.64
N MET A 46 -4.02 3.51 7.60
CA MET A 46 -3.77 2.68 6.44
C MET A 46 -2.84 1.49 6.77
N ARG A 47 -1.83 1.68 7.64
CA ARG A 47 -1.00 0.57 8.14
C ARG A 47 -1.80 -0.42 8.95
N THR A 48 -2.74 0.03 9.78
CA THR A 48 -3.62 -0.86 10.53
C THR A 48 -4.54 -1.64 9.59
N LEU A 49 -5.16 -0.96 8.62
CA LEU A 49 -6.04 -1.59 7.63
C LEU A 49 -5.31 -2.63 6.76
N PHE A 50 -4.18 -2.25 6.18
CA PHE A 50 -3.39 -3.18 5.37
C PHE A 50 -2.53 -4.13 6.20
N GLY A 51 -2.36 -3.85 7.49
CA GLY A 51 -1.73 -4.72 8.48
C GLY A 51 -2.46 -6.04 8.66
N PHE A 52 -3.78 -6.07 8.41
CA PHE A 52 -4.57 -7.30 8.38
C PHE A 52 -4.24 -8.21 7.18
N LEU A 53 -3.75 -7.65 6.07
CA LEU A 53 -3.30 -8.43 4.90
C LEU A 53 -1.85 -8.94 5.06
N GLY A 54 -1.07 -8.32 5.94
CA GLY A 54 0.32 -8.68 6.22
C GLY A 54 1.12 -7.50 6.77
N LYS A 55 2.36 -7.75 7.17
CA LYS A 55 3.24 -6.69 7.68
C LYS A 55 3.62 -5.73 6.55
N ILE A 56 3.18 -4.48 6.64
CA ILE A 56 3.56 -3.40 5.72
C ILE A 56 4.94 -2.87 6.12
N GLU A 57 5.96 -3.02 5.26
CA GLU A 57 7.31 -2.51 5.53
C GLU A 57 7.52 -1.12 4.94
N GLU A 58 6.94 -0.85 3.77
CA GLU A 58 7.04 0.45 3.11
C GLU A 58 5.66 1.05 2.88
N LEU A 59 5.54 2.36 3.14
CA LEU A 59 4.33 3.13 2.94
C LEU A 59 4.67 4.54 2.48
N ARG A 60 4.08 4.97 1.37
CA ARG A 60 4.21 6.33 0.84
C ARG A 60 2.86 6.93 0.51
N LEU A 61 2.74 8.23 0.75
CA LEU A 61 1.59 9.05 0.39
C LEU A 61 2.00 10.01 -0.73
N PHE A 62 1.07 10.24 -1.65
CA PHE A 62 1.22 11.12 -2.80
C PHE A 62 0.03 12.09 -2.85
N PRO A 63 0.24 13.41 -2.99
CA PRO A 63 1.55 14.07 -2.94
C PRO A 63 2.26 13.86 -1.58
N PRO A 64 3.61 13.90 -1.56
CA PRO A 64 4.32 14.05 -0.29
C PRO A 64 3.84 15.36 0.38
N GLU A 65 3.75 15.35 1.70
CA GLU A 65 3.55 16.60 2.46
C GLU A 65 4.70 17.56 2.23
#